data_AF-A0A9D6M790-F1
#
_entry.id   AF-A0A9D6M790-F1
#
_cell.length_a   1.000
_cell.length_b   1.000
_cell.length_c   1.000
_cell.angle_alpha   90.00
_cell.angle_beta   90.00
_cell.angle_gamma   90.00
#
_symmetry.space_group_name_H-M   'P 1'
#
loop_
_entity.id
_entity.type
_entity.pdbx_description
1 polymer ?
#
loop_
_entity_poly.entity_id
_entity_poly.type
_entity_poly.pdbx_seq_one_letter_code
_entity_poly.pdbx_strand_id
1 'polypeptide(L)'
;MHNDWATAEVLLPYLDPYFRDYLARGELPGLRGSFPHAHRPWLHPEGYKRADVAPANGIAAGADYDLMRELLLDRYDFEYAILTGEEIVEVSTLANPYYASALARAYNDWMIEHWLA
;
A
#
# COMPACT_ATOMS: atom_id res chain seq x y z
N MET A 1 8.25 -9.82 -0.64
CA MET A 1 7.92 -8.96 -1.79
C MET A 1 6.96 -7.87 -1.32
N HIS A 2 6.94 -6.70 -1.96
CA HIS A 2 6.07 -5.61 -1.55
C HIS A 2 4.92 -5.39 -2.54
N ASN A 3 3.69 -5.29 -2.02
CA ASN A 3 2.57 -4.68 -2.73
C ASN A 3 2.35 -3.23 -2.28
N ASP A 4 1.80 -2.48 -3.21
CA ASP A 4 1.47 -1.07 -3.08
C ASP A 4 0.16 -0.80 -3.83
N TRP A 5 -0.37 0.42 -3.73
CA TRP A 5 -1.52 0.91 -4.50
C TRP A 5 -1.21 2.24 -5.15
N ALA A 6 -2.00 2.61 -6.15
CA ALA A 6 -1.94 3.97 -6.69
C ALA A 6 -2.50 5.01 -5.70
N THR A 7 -3.46 4.60 -4.87
CA THR A 7 -4.10 5.44 -3.86
C THR A 7 -4.64 4.61 -2.70
N ALA A 8 -4.53 5.14 -1.49
CA ALA A 8 -5.15 4.58 -0.29
C ALA A 8 -6.68 4.49 -0.37
N GLU A 9 -7.32 5.19 -1.32
CA GLU A 9 -8.77 5.15 -1.53
C GLU A 9 -9.28 3.74 -1.90
N VAL A 10 -8.40 2.86 -2.39
CA VAL A 10 -8.74 1.43 -2.63
C VAL A 10 -9.24 0.73 -1.37
N LEU A 11 -8.93 1.26 -0.19
CA LEU A 11 -9.36 0.71 1.09
C LEU A 11 -10.76 1.17 1.52
N LEU A 12 -11.35 2.20 0.89
CA LEU A 12 -12.66 2.74 1.28
C LEU A 12 -13.80 1.70 1.28
N PRO A 13 -13.88 0.76 0.31
CA PRO A 13 -14.90 -0.29 0.34
C PRO A 13 -14.76 -1.24 1.54
N TYR A 14 -13.51 -1.51 1.97
CA TYR A 14 -13.16 -2.43 3.05
C TYR A 14 -13.17 -1.77 4.43
N LEU A 15 -13.02 -0.45 4.48
CA LEU A 15 -12.94 0.30 5.72
C LEU A 15 -14.32 0.45 6.36
N ASP A 16 -14.36 0.23 7.69
CA ASP A 16 -15.54 0.46 8.52
C ASP A 16 -16.14 1.85 8.22
N PRO A 17 -17.45 1.96 7.93
CA PRO A 17 -18.11 3.23 7.66
C PRO A 17 -17.81 4.34 8.67
N TYR A 18 -17.63 4.00 9.95
CA TYR A 18 -17.28 4.95 11.00
C TYR A 18 -15.95 5.68 10.73
N PHE A 19 -14.98 5.00 10.11
CA PHE A 19 -13.64 5.52 9.86
C PHE A 19 -13.43 6.08 8.44
N ARG A 20 -14.38 5.92 7.52
CA ARG A 20 -14.23 6.39 6.12
C ARG A 20 -13.97 7.88 6.03
N ASP A 21 -14.59 8.67 6.90
CA ASP A 21 -14.39 10.12 6.93
C ASP A 21 -12.97 10.52 7.35
N TYR A 22 -12.29 9.72 8.17
CA TYR A 22 -10.90 9.98 8.55
C TYR A 22 -9.97 9.86 7.34
N LEU A 23 -10.25 8.92 6.43
CA LEU A 23 -9.47 8.73 5.21
C LEU A 23 -9.85 9.75 4.12
N ALA A 24 -11.15 9.98 3.91
CA ALA A 24 -11.64 10.82 2.81
C ALA A 24 -11.59 12.33 3.10
N ARG A 25 -11.80 12.72 4.37
CA ARG A 25 -12.03 14.12 4.77
C ARG A 25 -11.16 14.58 5.95
N GLY A 26 -10.45 13.68 6.61
CA GLY A 26 -9.59 13.99 7.76
C GLY A 26 -8.46 14.97 7.44
N GLU A 27 -7.82 15.51 8.49
CA GLU A 27 -6.66 16.37 8.35
C GLU A 27 -5.50 15.63 7.65
N LEU A 28 -4.87 16.30 6.69
CA LEU A 28 -3.81 15.74 5.85
C LEU A 28 -2.49 16.47 6.12
N PRO A 29 -1.45 15.79 6.61
CA PRO A 29 -0.06 16.25 6.52
C PRO A 29 0.56 15.90 5.14
N GLY A 30 -0.16 15.17 4.27
CA GLY A 30 0.26 14.79 2.92
C GLY A 30 -0.77 15.10 1.82
N LEU A 31 -0.55 14.55 0.62
CA LEU A 31 -1.49 14.69 -0.50
C LEU A 31 -2.73 13.81 -0.29
N ARG A 32 -3.86 14.21 -0.88
CA ARG A 32 -5.07 13.37 -0.90
C ARG A 32 -4.78 12.04 -1.59
N GLY A 33 -5.22 10.96 -1.00
CA GLY A 33 -4.98 9.60 -1.49
C GLY A 33 -3.72 8.92 -0.94
N SER A 34 -2.92 9.58 -0.10
CA SER A 34 -1.81 8.93 0.64
C SER A 34 -2.30 8.16 1.87
N PHE A 35 -1.65 7.05 2.21
CA PHE A 35 -2.05 6.18 3.32
C PHE A 35 -1.48 6.59 4.68
N PRO A 36 -2.34 6.55 5.71
CA PRO A 36 -3.13 7.73 6.02
C PRO A 36 -2.23 8.74 6.71
N HIS A 37 -1.96 9.84 6.01
CA HIS A 37 -1.48 11.06 6.63
C HIS A 37 0.03 11.04 6.96
N ALA A 38 0.80 10.65 5.93
CA ALA A 38 2.19 10.98 5.62
C ALA A 38 3.08 11.41 6.80
N HIS A 39 3.65 10.41 7.46
CA HIS A 39 4.92 10.54 8.15
C HIS A 39 5.80 9.38 7.73
N ARG A 40 6.16 9.31 6.43
CA ARG A 40 7.18 8.35 5.96
C ARG A 40 8.47 8.62 6.74
N PRO A 41 8.88 7.75 7.67
CA PRO A 41 10.09 7.98 8.45
C PRO A 41 11.36 7.58 7.67
N TRP A 42 11.23 6.87 6.54
CA TRP A 42 12.32 6.47 5.65
C TRP A 42 12.41 7.38 4.42
N LEU A 43 12.84 8.63 4.62
CA LEU A 43 13.11 9.59 3.54
C LEU A 43 14.57 9.46 3.09
N HIS A 44 14.78 8.97 1.86
CA HIS A 44 16.10 8.92 1.21
C HIS A 44 16.09 9.79 -0.06
N PRO A 45 17.12 10.61 -0.32
CA PRO A 45 17.16 11.50 -1.50
C PRO A 45 17.00 10.77 -2.83
N GLU A 46 17.53 9.55 -2.94
CA GLU A 46 17.42 8.71 -4.15
C GLU A 46 16.16 7.83 -4.16
N GLY A 47 15.28 7.99 -3.17
CA GLY A 47 14.16 7.09 -2.94
C GLY A 47 14.61 5.67 -2.59
N TYR A 48 13.67 4.73 -2.70
CA TYR A 48 13.85 3.30 -2.36
C TYR A 48 13.30 2.37 -3.46
N LYS A 49 12.61 2.91 -4.47
CA LYS A 49 12.04 2.15 -5.58
C LYS A 49 13.12 1.91 -6.65
N ARG A 50 13.03 0.79 -7.35
CA ARG A 50 13.93 0.46 -8.47
C ARG A 50 13.73 1.43 -9.64
N ALA A 51 14.75 2.22 -9.96
CA ALA A 51 14.70 3.23 -11.02
C ALA A 51 14.61 2.65 -12.44
N ASP A 52 14.99 1.38 -12.62
CA ASP A 52 14.93 0.66 -13.90
C ASP A 52 13.54 0.08 -14.20
N VAL A 53 12.60 0.17 -13.25
CA VAL A 53 11.23 -0.37 -13.37
C VAL A 53 10.24 0.78 -13.46
N ALA A 54 9.71 1.01 -14.66
CA ALA A 54 8.65 1.98 -14.91
C ALA A 54 7.40 1.25 -15.40
N PRO A 55 6.32 1.18 -14.60
CA PRO A 55 5.06 0.59 -15.04
C PRO A 55 4.51 1.34 -16.26
N ALA A 56 4.05 0.61 -17.27
CA ALA A 56 3.68 1.18 -18.57
C ALA A 56 2.57 2.26 -18.50
N ASN A 57 1.82 2.31 -17.40
CA ASN A 57 0.62 3.15 -17.24
C ASN A 57 0.75 4.23 -16.13
N GLY A 58 1.96 4.52 -15.64
CA GLY A 58 2.14 5.49 -14.54
C GLY A 58 1.59 5.00 -13.18
N ILE A 59 1.19 3.73 -13.11
CA ILE A 59 0.83 3.02 -11.87
C ILE A 59 2.08 2.96 -10.98
N ALA A 60 1.91 3.09 -9.66
CA ALA A 60 3.03 2.99 -8.74
C ALA A 60 3.74 1.65 -8.88
N ALA A 61 5.09 1.64 -8.91
CA ALA A 61 5.83 0.39 -8.84
C ALA A 61 5.46 -0.33 -7.54
N GLY A 62 5.02 -1.59 -7.66
CA GLY A 62 4.43 -2.37 -6.57
C GLY A 62 2.90 -2.49 -6.61
N ALA A 63 2.20 -1.78 -7.50
CA ALA A 63 0.73 -1.87 -7.66
C ALA A 63 0.28 -2.66 -8.89
N ASP A 64 1.22 -3.23 -9.67
CA ASP A 64 0.97 -4.09 -10.82
C ASP A 64 1.52 -5.50 -10.51
N TYR A 65 0.61 -6.46 -10.32
CA TYR A 65 0.95 -7.84 -9.97
C TYR A 65 1.68 -8.55 -11.10
N ASP A 66 1.23 -8.41 -12.36
CA ASP A 66 1.81 -9.13 -13.49
C ASP A 66 3.26 -8.68 -13.73
N LEU A 67 3.52 -7.38 -13.65
CA LEU A 67 4.87 -6.84 -13.74
C LEU A 67 5.76 -7.32 -12.59
N MET A 68 5.23 -7.37 -11.36
CA MET A 68 5.96 -7.89 -10.20
C MET A 68 6.29 -9.38 -10.37
N ARG A 69 5.32 -10.19 -10.82
CA ARG A 69 5.52 -11.61 -11.11
C ARG A 69 6.62 -11.80 -12.15
N GLU A 70 6.57 -11.10 -13.27
CA GLU A 70 7.58 -11.22 -14.33
C GLU A 70 8.99 -10.85 -13.84
N LEU A 71 9.13 -9.70 -13.17
CA LEU A 71 10.43 -9.15 -12.79
C LEU A 71 11.07 -9.83 -11.57
N LEU A 72 10.28 -10.52 -10.76
CA LEU A 72 10.73 -11.14 -9.51
C LEU A 72 10.43 -12.64 -9.43
N LEU A 73 9.18 -13.06 -9.55
CA LEU A 73 8.81 -14.46 -9.30
C LEU A 73 9.29 -15.37 -10.43
N ASP A 74 8.91 -15.04 -11.67
CA ASP A 74 9.25 -15.83 -12.86
C ASP A 74 10.75 -15.76 -13.17
N ARG A 75 11.35 -14.57 -13.03
CA ARG A 75 12.78 -14.35 -13.31
C ARG A 75 13.72 -15.20 -12.45
N TYR A 76 13.35 -15.44 -11.20
CA TYR A 76 14.20 -16.13 -10.24
C TYR A 76 13.64 -17.51 -9.83
N ASP A 77 12.57 -17.97 -10.48
CA ASP A 77 11.92 -19.27 -10.26
C ASP A 77 11.52 -19.50 -8.79
N PHE A 78 10.87 -18.49 -8.19
CA PHE A 78 10.38 -18.60 -6.81
C PHE A 78 9.06 -19.38 -6.76
N GLU A 79 9.04 -20.49 -6.02
CA GLU A 79 7.82 -21.26 -5.77
C GLU A 79 6.87 -20.57 -4.78
N TYR A 80 7.42 -19.88 -3.78
CA TYR A 80 6.65 -19.14 -2.78
C TYR A 80 7.30 -17.79 -2.50
N ALA A 81 6.45 -16.77 -2.29
CA ALA A 81 6.88 -15.46 -1.85
C ALA A 81 6.00 -14.97 -0.69
N ILE A 82 6.64 -14.35 0.30
CA ILE A 82 5.92 -13.70 1.40
C ILE A 82 5.59 -12.27 0.97
N LEU A 83 4.30 -11.96 0.94
CA LEU A 83 3.80 -10.62 0.62
C LEU A 83 3.78 -9.74 1.87
N THR A 84 4.31 -8.54 1.74
CA THR A 84 4.30 -7.48 2.76
C THR A 84 3.82 -6.19 2.11
N GLY A 85 3.11 -5.31 2.82
CA GLY A 85 2.74 -4.01 2.24
C GLY A 85 3.85 -2.97 2.37
N GLU A 86 3.85 -2.00 1.46
CA GLU A 86 4.75 -0.84 1.51
C GLU A 86 4.17 0.25 2.43
N GLU A 87 3.16 1.01 1.99
CA GLU A 87 2.60 2.10 2.80
C GLU A 87 1.91 1.63 4.09
N ILE A 88 1.36 0.40 4.12
CA ILE A 88 0.57 -0.10 5.28
C ILE A 88 1.35 -0.08 6.60
N VAL A 89 2.68 -0.16 6.55
CA VAL A 89 3.51 -0.18 7.76
C VAL A 89 3.33 1.10 8.60
N GLU A 90 2.92 2.22 7.98
CA GLU A 90 2.59 3.48 8.65
C GLU A 90 1.39 3.36 9.60
N VAL A 91 0.55 2.33 9.46
CA VAL A 91 -0.57 2.10 10.40
C VAL A 91 -0.11 1.95 11.85
N SER A 92 1.13 1.46 12.04
CA SER A 92 1.75 1.29 13.35
C SER A 92 2.15 2.60 14.03
N THR A 93 2.19 3.71 13.29
CA THR A 93 2.58 5.03 13.81
C THR A 93 1.38 5.90 14.20
N LEU A 94 0.15 5.43 13.96
CA LEU A 94 -1.06 6.20 14.23
C LEU A 94 -1.38 6.25 15.73
N ALA A 95 -1.59 7.47 16.24
CA ALA A 95 -1.96 7.70 17.63
C ALA A 95 -3.37 7.18 17.99
N ASN A 96 -4.26 7.04 17.00
CA ASN A 96 -5.60 6.48 17.20
C ASN A 96 -5.57 4.96 16.93
N PRO A 97 -5.56 4.10 17.98
CA PRO A 97 -5.41 2.66 17.81
C PRO A 97 -6.66 2.01 17.17
N TYR A 98 -7.84 2.61 17.32
CA TYR A 98 -9.05 2.07 16.71
C TYR A 98 -9.06 2.29 15.20
N TYR A 99 -8.63 3.47 14.76
CA TYR A 99 -8.48 3.76 13.34
C TYR A 99 -7.37 2.91 12.71
N ALA A 100 -6.23 2.77 13.39
CA ALA A 100 -5.14 1.91 12.97
C ALA A 100 -5.60 0.45 12.76
N SER A 101 -6.32 -0.10 13.74
CA SER A 101 -6.86 -1.46 13.64
C SER A 101 -7.83 -1.63 12.47
N ALA A 102 -8.71 -0.65 12.24
CA ALA A 102 -9.65 -0.67 11.13
C ALA A 102 -8.95 -0.63 9.76
N LEU A 103 -7.91 0.19 9.62
CA LEU A 103 -7.10 0.28 8.40
C LEU A 103 -6.30 -1.00 8.14
N ALA A 104 -5.68 -1.57 9.18
CA ALA A 104 -4.95 -2.83 9.07
C ALA A 104 -5.88 -3.98 8.62
N ARG A 105 -7.11 -4.02 9.13
CA ARG A 105 -8.12 -4.98 8.67
C ARG A 105 -8.50 -4.74 7.21
N ALA A 106 -8.84 -3.51 6.85
CA ALA A 106 -9.22 -3.14 5.48
C ALA A 106 -8.11 -3.47 4.47
N TYR A 107 -6.86 -3.23 4.85
CA TYR A 107 -5.68 -3.61 4.08
C TYR A 107 -5.59 -5.12 3.84
N ASN A 108 -5.72 -5.91 4.90
CA ASN A 108 -5.61 -7.36 4.79
C ASN A 108 -6.71 -7.93 3.88
N ASP A 109 -7.95 -7.44 4.01
CA ASP A 109 -9.07 -7.87 3.17
C ASP A 109 -8.83 -7.51 1.70
N TRP A 110 -8.39 -6.27 1.41
CA TRP A 110 -8.04 -5.85 0.05
C TRP A 110 -6.88 -6.68 -0.54
N MET A 111 -5.82 -6.89 0.25
CA MET A 111 -4.63 -7.64 -0.17
C MET A 111 -4.97 -9.10 -0.47
N ILE A 112 -5.79 -9.74 0.35
CA ILE A 112 -6.26 -11.11 0.08
C ILE A 112 -7.00 -11.16 -1.26
N GLU A 113 -7.94 -10.24 -1.49
CA GLU A 113 -8.77 -10.24 -2.70
C GLU A 113 -7.97 -9.93 -3.97
N HIS A 114 -6.98 -9.04 -3.91
CA HIS A 114 -6.31 -8.52 -5.11
C HIS A 114 -4.93 -9.14 -5.38
N TRP A 115 -4.30 -9.75 -4.36
CA TRP A 115 -2.93 -10.24 -4.47
C TRP A 115 -2.75 -11.72 -4.17
N LEU A 116 -3.65 -12.34 -3.40
CA LEU A 116 -3.56 -13.76 -3.02
C LEU A 116 -4.60 -14.65 -3.71
N ALA A 117 -5.55 -14.05 -4.45
CA ALA A 117 -6.64 -14.75 -5.13
C ALA A 117 -6.20 -15.50 -6.40
#